data_AF-A0A3A4B2D3-F1
#
_entry.id   AF-A0A3A4B2D3-F1
#
_cell.length_a   1.000
_cell.length_b   1.000
_cell.length_c   1.000
_cell.angle_alpha   90.00
_cell.angle_beta   90.00
_cell.angle_gamma   90.00
#
_symmetry.space_group_name_H-M   'P 1'
#
loop_
_entity.id
_entity.type
_entity.pdbx_description
1 polymer ?
#
loop_
_entity_poly.entity_id
_entity_poly.type
_entity_poly.pdbx_seq_one_letter_code
_entity_poly.pdbx_strand_id
1 'polypeptide(L)'
;MDSQRCTRPHVLDPGERCRARSLRDGRCLAHLDPGERDAYLAGLRPGSDVDAMGVVFTADLFQELLAPLSAGRGVAEFGAADFAGATFPADVSFHGAGFSAWAGFGHATFLGDAGFGQARFTGPAAFDSAVFSGRALFTGARFLEGADFARSSFARDALFGATRVIGEARFHEARFAGDLLVTGRADELDLTRATAEGEVHVEVAARAVLAEGLRAKDRVSLRLRAARVDLSGAVCAGALTVHGLQEPITHAADSPSRPLRQVDESGLADPRLGRVPLAAVTSLRGLDAGQVVLTDVDLTGCLFAGVHRADQIQLDGRCVFATDPRRRRRVLAEEHHWRARRRFLRGRGPGRWSPAPEGVRPVDSPRLEVLYRQLRKALEDAKNEPGAADFYYGEMEMRRAGARRAERLLLWLYWLVSGYGLRAWRALAAMLAVVAALALGMAHAGFPRPVPYLDALLHSLRAMVAVDVKTANVPETVTHWGQVLQVMLRVSGPLFVGLAALAIRNRVKR
;
A
#
# COMPACT_ATOMS: atom_id res chain seq x y z
N MET A 1 -29.74 -8.54 35.05
CA MET A 1 -31.12 -8.02 34.94
C MET A 1 -31.64 -8.53 33.61
N ASP A 2 -32.39 -9.62 33.65
CA ASP A 2 -32.80 -10.40 32.48
C ASP A 2 -33.68 -9.57 31.54
N SER A 3 -33.16 -9.27 30.35
CA SER A 3 -33.92 -8.72 29.24
C SER A 3 -34.94 -9.78 28.79
N GLN A 4 -36.19 -9.61 29.23
CA GLN A 4 -37.30 -10.49 28.86
C GLN A 4 -37.46 -10.49 27.33
N ARG A 5 -37.30 -11.67 26.72
CA ARG A 5 -37.54 -11.90 25.28
C ARG A 5 -39.03 -12.11 25.03
N CYS A 6 -39.46 -11.89 23.79
CA CYS A 6 -40.83 -12.13 23.39
C CYS A 6 -41.20 -13.61 23.54
N THR A 7 -42.40 -13.88 24.07
CA THR A 7 -42.89 -15.25 24.34
C THR A 7 -43.70 -15.86 23.20
N ARG A 8 -43.95 -15.08 22.13
CA ARG A 8 -44.77 -15.47 20.97
C ARG A 8 -43.95 -16.25 19.92
N PRO A 9 -44.61 -17.05 19.05
CA PRO A 9 -43.96 -17.67 17.89
C PRO A 9 -43.41 -16.62 16.92
N HIS A 10 -42.45 -17.00 16.08
CA HIS A 10 -41.82 -16.11 15.12
C HIS A 10 -42.77 -15.80 13.96
N VAL A 11 -42.81 -14.53 13.52
CA VAL A 11 -43.81 -14.03 12.55
C VAL A 11 -43.69 -14.70 11.18
N LEU A 12 -42.46 -15.03 10.75
CA LEU A 12 -42.21 -15.68 9.45
C LEU A 12 -42.12 -17.21 9.52
N ASP A 13 -41.87 -17.76 10.72
CA ASP A 13 -41.74 -19.19 10.92
C ASP A 13 -42.43 -19.58 12.24
N PRO A 14 -43.69 -20.02 12.20
CA PRO A 14 -44.44 -20.37 13.40
C PRO A 14 -43.81 -21.48 14.25
N GLY A 15 -42.85 -22.24 13.70
CA GLY A 15 -42.11 -23.29 14.40
C GLY A 15 -41.01 -22.77 15.33
N GLU A 16 -40.55 -21.53 15.16
CA GLU A 16 -39.55 -20.89 16.03
C GLU A 16 -40.17 -19.90 17.03
N ARG A 17 -39.45 -19.60 18.12
CA ARG A 17 -39.83 -18.55 19.07
C ARG A 17 -39.30 -17.19 18.62
N CYS A 18 -40.08 -16.14 18.81
CA CYS A 18 -39.66 -14.77 18.55
C CYS A 18 -38.47 -14.39 19.44
N ARG A 19 -37.37 -13.93 18.84
CA ARG A 19 -36.15 -13.52 19.56
C ARG A 19 -36.13 -12.04 19.91
N ALA A 20 -37.19 -11.31 19.55
CA ALA A 20 -37.31 -9.89 19.80
C ALA A 20 -37.32 -9.55 21.29
N ARG A 21 -36.81 -8.37 21.64
CA ARG A 21 -36.92 -7.85 22.99
C ARG A 21 -38.36 -7.50 23.32
N SER A 22 -38.80 -7.82 24.53
CA SER A 22 -40.13 -7.45 25.00
C SER A 22 -40.16 -5.96 25.33
N LEU A 23 -41.12 -5.23 24.74
CA LEU A 23 -41.45 -3.86 25.10
C LEU A 23 -42.42 -3.84 26.28
N ARG A 24 -43.47 -4.68 26.25
CA ARG A 24 -44.52 -4.75 27.27
C ARG A 24 -45.15 -6.14 27.34
N ASP A 25 -45.38 -6.64 28.55
CA ASP A 25 -46.08 -7.92 28.81
C ASP A 25 -45.55 -9.14 28.03
N GLY A 26 -44.23 -9.23 27.83
CA GLY A 26 -43.62 -10.32 27.06
C GLY A 26 -43.86 -10.25 25.54
N ARG A 27 -44.35 -9.11 25.02
CA ARG A 27 -44.62 -8.87 23.60
C ARG A 27 -43.66 -7.82 23.03
N CYS A 28 -43.20 -8.07 21.81
CA CYS A 28 -42.41 -7.12 21.02
C CYS A 28 -43.32 -6.24 20.15
N LEU A 29 -42.76 -5.22 19.49
CA LEU A 29 -43.52 -4.25 18.69
C LEU A 29 -44.45 -4.91 17.64
N ALA A 30 -43.98 -5.98 17.00
CA ALA A 30 -44.76 -6.73 16.01
C ALA A 30 -45.89 -7.56 16.62
N HIS A 31 -45.78 -7.97 17.89
CA HIS A 31 -46.75 -8.80 18.60
C HIS A 31 -47.67 -8.04 19.57
N LEU A 32 -47.52 -6.72 19.67
CA LEU A 32 -48.47 -5.87 20.38
C LEU A 32 -49.82 -5.85 19.66
N ASP A 33 -50.89 -5.78 20.44
CA ASP A 33 -52.23 -5.59 19.89
C ASP A 33 -52.31 -4.20 19.22
N PRO A 34 -53.13 -4.01 18.17
CA PRO A 34 -53.17 -2.76 17.41
C PRO A 34 -53.33 -1.50 18.28
N GLY A 35 -54.24 -1.53 19.27
CA GLY A 35 -54.45 -0.39 20.17
C GLY A 35 -53.26 -0.10 21.10
N GLU A 36 -52.52 -1.12 21.52
CA GLU A 36 -51.29 -0.94 22.33
C GLU A 36 -50.14 -0.42 21.47
N ARG A 37 -50.05 -0.88 20.22
CA ARG A 37 -49.08 -0.39 19.24
C ARG A 37 -49.34 1.07 18.91
N ASP A 38 -50.58 1.44 18.61
CA ASP A 38 -50.96 2.82 18.32
C ASP A 38 -50.64 3.75 19.50
N ALA A 39 -50.89 3.30 20.73
CA ALA A 39 -50.54 4.05 21.93
C ALA A 39 -49.02 4.24 22.10
N TYR A 40 -48.22 3.20 21.80
CA TYR A 40 -46.76 3.30 21.79
C TYR A 40 -46.27 4.28 20.72
N LEU A 41 -46.76 4.14 19.49
CA LEU A 41 -46.37 4.98 18.35
C LEU A 41 -46.78 6.45 18.53
N ALA A 42 -47.95 6.71 19.14
CA ALA A 42 -48.41 8.06 19.47
C ALA A 42 -47.52 8.76 20.52
N GLY A 43 -46.77 7.99 21.31
CA GLY A 43 -45.80 8.51 22.27
C GLY A 43 -44.47 8.94 21.64
N LEU A 44 -44.18 8.49 20.41
CA LEU A 44 -42.93 8.81 19.72
C LEU A 44 -42.97 10.21 19.13
N ARG A 45 -41.82 10.88 19.18
CA ARG A 45 -41.56 12.19 18.58
C ARG A 45 -40.22 12.13 17.83
N PRO A 46 -39.95 13.06 16.91
CA PRO A 46 -38.63 13.17 16.30
C PRO A 46 -37.53 13.24 17.38
N GLY A 47 -36.56 12.33 17.31
CA GLY A 47 -35.49 12.17 18.30
C GLY A 47 -35.81 11.24 19.47
N SER A 48 -36.97 10.56 19.48
CA SER A 48 -37.27 9.54 20.49
C SER A 48 -36.39 8.30 20.33
N ASP A 49 -36.11 7.64 21.46
CA ASP A 49 -35.39 6.37 21.49
C ASP A 49 -36.31 5.23 21.02
N VAL A 50 -35.77 4.34 20.19
CA VAL A 50 -36.49 3.19 19.61
C VAL A 50 -35.73 1.92 19.94
N ASP A 51 -36.38 1.01 20.66
CA ASP A 51 -35.88 -0.34 20.94
C ASP A 51 -36.74 -1.35 20.17
N ALA A 52 -36.17 -1.85 19.08
CA ALA A 52 -36.78 -2.80 18.16
C ALA A 52 -35.87 -4.02 17.92
N MET A 53 -35.07 -4.37 18.93
CA MET A 53 -34.16 -5.50 18.87
C MET A 53 -34.93 -6.80 18.53
N GLY A 54 -34.50 -7.50 17.48
CA GLY A 54 -35.02 -8.79 17.03
C GLY A 54 -36.43 -8.74 16.43
N VAL A 55 -36.99 -7.56 16.18
CA VAL A 55 -38.33 -7.40 15.60
C VAL A 55 -38.31 -7.71 14.10
N VAL A 56 -39.36 -8.39 13.61
CA VAL A 56 -39.61 -8.55 12.19
C VAL A 56 -40.50 -7.40 11.72
N PHE A 57 -40.02 -6.61 10.77
CA PHE A 57 -40.74 -5.44 10.26
C PHE A 57 -41.44 -5.75 8.94
N THR A 58 -42.77 -5.82 8.95
CA THR A 58 -43.53 -5.70 7.70
C THR A 58 -43.39 -4.28 7.15
N ALA A 59 -43.61 -4.10 5.83
CA ALA A 59 -43.54 -2.79 5.21
C ALA A 59 -44.47 -1.77 5.91
N ASP A 60 -45.69 -2.20 6.25
CA ASP A 60 -46.67 -1.37 6.95
C ASP A 60 -46.20 -0.98 8.36
N LEU A 61 -45.72 -1.95 9.15
CA LEU A 61 -45.23 -1.70 10.50
C LEU A 61 -44.04 -0.73 10.51
N PHE A 62 -43.18 -0.82 9.49
CA PHE A 62 -42.06 0.10 9.35
C PHE A 62 -42.52 1.52 9.03
N GLN A 63 -43.49 1.69 8.13
CA GLN A 63 -44.06 3.01 7.83
C GLN A 63 -44.82 3.60 9.03
N GLU A 64 -45.55 2.78 9.78
CA GLU A 64 -46.19 3.16 11.05
C GLU A 64 -45.15 3.69 12.06
N LEU A 65 -43.97 3.09 12.14
CA LEU A 65 -42.87 3.55 12.99
C LEU A 65 -42.26 4.89 12.52
N LEU A 66 -42.08 5.07 11.20
CA LEU A 66 -41.46 6.29 10.65
C LEU A 66 -42.38 7.52 10.73
N ALA A 67 -43.69 7.34 10.66
CA ALA A 67 -44.66 8.43 10.65
C ALA A 67 -44.50 9.41 11.85
N PRO A 68 -44.50 8.96 13.12
CA PRO A 68 -44.33 9.86 14.27
C PRO A 68 -42.92 10.46 14.36
N LEU A 69 -41.89 9.74 13.90
CA LEU A 69 -40.49 10.16 13.97
C LEU A 69 -40.11 11.22 12.92
N SER A 70 -40.89 11.32 11.85
CA SER A 70 -40.67 12.33 10.79
C SER A 70 -41.42 13.64 11.03
N ALA A 71 -42.47 13.63 11.87
CA ALA A 71 -43.36 14.77 12.14
C ALA A 71 -43.77 15.56 10.89
N GLY A 72 -43.96 14.89 9.75
CA GLY A 72 -44.36 15.50 8.48
C GLY A 72 -43.25 16.24 7.72
N ARG A 73 -41.99 16.23 8.19
CA ARG A 73 -40.83 16.84 7.50
C ARG A 73 -40.24 15.96 6.40
N GLY A 74 -40.74 14.73 6.26
CA GLY A 74 -40.28 13.76 5.27
C GLY A 74 -38.97 13.04 5.62
N VAL A 75 -38.36 13.36 6.77
CA VAL A 75 -37.11 12.74 7.26
C VAL A 75 -37.32 12.27 8.69
N ALA A 76 -37.06 10.98 8.95
CA ALA A 76 -37.17 10.42 10.29
C ALA A 76 -35.95 10.77 11.15
N GLU A 77 -36.19 11.24 12.37
CA GLU A 77 -35.15 11.53 13.35
C GLU A 77 -35.28 10.57 14.54
N PHE A 78 -34.21 9.86 14.83
CA PHE A 78 -34.09 8.88 15.90
C PHE A 78 -33.19 9.40 17.02
N GLY A 79 -33.54 9.07 18.26
CA GLY A 79 -32.66 9.17 19.43
C GLY A 79 -31.58 8.09 19.39
N ALA A 80 -31.55 7.27 20.44
CA ALA A 80 -30.93 5.95 20.40
C ALA A 80 -31.85 4.95 19.68
N ALA A 81 -31.34 4.27 18.65
CA ALA A 81 -32.10 3.30 17.89
C ALA A 81 -31.41 1.94 17.93
N ASP A 82 -32.10 0.92 18.44
CA ASP A 82 -31.61 -0.46 18.48
C ASP A 82 -32.50 -1.37 17.65
N PHE A 83 -32.00 -1.73 16.46
CA PHE A 83 -32.55 -2.68 15.53
C PHE A 83 -31.70 -3.97 15.48
N ALA A 84 -30.90 -4.26 16.50
CA ALA A 84 -30.03 -5.42 16.49
C ALA A 84 -30.85 -6.71 16.32
N GLY A 85 -30.46 -7.56 15.37
CA GLY A 85 -31.19 -8.79 15.04
C GLY A 85 -32.54 -8.59 14.36
N ALA A 86 -32.94 -7.35 14.03
CA ALA A 86 -34.19 -7.09 13.33
C ALA A 86 -34.19 -7.69 11.91
N THR A 87 -35.36 -8.08 11.42
CA THR A 87 -35.50 -8.65 10.07
C THR A 87 -36.43 -7.79 9.21
N PHE A 88 -35.95 -7.39 8.04
CA PHE A 88 -36.67 -6.60 7.04
C PHE A 88 -36.92 -7.46 5.80
N PRO A 89 -38.08 -8.15 5.69
CA PRO A 89 -38.43 -8.99 4.55
C PRO A 89 -38.63 -8.23 3.24
N ALA A 90 -38.99 -6.95 3.31
CA ALA A 90 -39.21 -6.07 2.15
C ALA A 90 -38.14 -4.97 2.10
N ASP A 91 -38.15 -4.20 1.00
CA ASP A 91 -37.28 -3.04 0.84
C ASP A 91 -37.52 -2.02 1.95
N VAL A 92 -36.43 -1.49 2.50
CA VAL A 92 -36.46 -0.56 3.63
C VAL A 92 -35.63 0.68 3.30
N SER A 93 -36.17 1.85 3.62
CA SER A 93 -35.50 3.13 3.36
C SER A 93 -35.41 3.96 4.64
N PHE A 94 -34.18 4.20 5.07
CA PHE A 94 -33.75 5.20 6.03
C PHE A 94 -33.14 6.41 5.31
N HIS A 95 -33.59 6.70 4.09
CA HIS A 95 -33.04 7.80 3.29
C HIS A 95 -33.17 9.14 4.03
N GLY A 96 -32.06 9.84 4.19
CA GLY A 96 -31.98 11.11 4.91
C GLY A 96 -32.11 11.01 6.43
N ALA A 97 -32.39 9.82 6.99
CA ALA A 97 -32.70 9.67 8.41
C ALA A 97 -31.56 10.15 9.32
N GLY A 98 -31.91 10.83 10.40
CA GLY A 98 -30.98 11.30 11.42
C GLY A 98 -30.98 10.36 12.63
N PHE A 99 -29.80 9.96 13.09
CA PHE A 99 -29.60 9.21 14.32
C PHE A 99 -28.75 10.07 15.24
N SER A 100 -29.39 10.63 16.26
CA SER A 100 -28.77 11.62 17.15
C SER A 100 -27.89 10.98 18.24
N ALA A 101 -28.04 9.68 18.49
CA ALA A 101 -27.24 8.90 19.43
C ALA A 101 -26.78 7.57 18.78
N TRP A 102 -26.72 6.49 19.55
CA TRP A 102 -26.33 5.15 19.08
C TRP A 102 -27.32 4.60 18.05
N ALA A 103 -26.81 4.01 16.96
CA ALA A 103 -27.61 3.33 15.96
C ALA A 103 -27.12 1.88 15.79
N GLY A 104 -27.84 0.92 16.39
CA GLY A 104 -27.54 -0.50 16.34
C GLY A 104 -28.34 -1.23 15.28
N PHE A 105 -27.66 -1.86 14.33
CA PHE A 105 -28.18 -2.77 13.32
C PHE A 105 -27.37 -4.09 13.31
N GLY A 106 -26.62 -4.36 14.39
CA GLY A 106 -25.82 -5.57 14.52
C GLY A 106 -26.69 -6.82 14.39
N HIS A 107 -26.25 -7.81 13.62
CA HIS A 107 -27.01 -9.02 13.30
C HIS A 107 -28.37 -8.79 12.57
N ALA A 108 -28.68 -7.57 12.13
CA ALA A 108 -29.91 -7.32 11.38
C ALA A 108 -29.87 -8.02 10.01
N THR A 109 -31.03 -8.46 9.53
CA THR A 109 -31.18 -9.14 8.24
C THR A 109 -32.08 -8.32 7.32
N PHE A 110 -31.53 -7.83 6.22
CA PHE A 110 -32.23 -7.13 5.16
C PHE A 110 -32.39 -8.08 3.97
N LEU A 111 -33.62 -8.57 3.76
CA LEU A 111 -33.92 -9.47 2.63
C LEU A 111 -34.17 -8.68 1.34
N GLY A 112 -34.82 -7.52 1.44
CA GLY A 112 -34.95 -6.54 0.36
C GLY A 112 -33.76 -5.57 0.28
N ASP A 113 -33.89 -4.57 -0.60
CA ASP A 113 -32.93 -3.46 -0.73
C ASP A 113 -32.96 -2.59 0.54
N ALA A 114 -31.79 -2.26 1.07
CA ALA A 114 -31.63 -1.44 2.27
C ALA A 114 -30.99 -0.09 1.93
N GLY A 115 -31.81 0.97 2.00
CA GLY A 115 -31.40 2.34 1.69
C GLY A 115 -31.05 3.15 2.94
N PHE A 116 -29.80 3.59 3.06
CA PHE A 116 -29.30 4.53 4.06
C PHE A 116 -28.71 5.80 3.42
N GLY A 117 -29.08 6.08 2.16
CA GLY A 117 -28.54 7.22 1.44
C GLY A 117 -28.85 8.55 2.14
N GLN A 118 -27.91 9.48 2.19
CA GLN A 118 -28.00 10.76 2.92
C GLN A 118 -28.28 10.64 4.43
N ALA A 119 -28.28 9.44 5.02
CA ALA A 119 -28.49 9.27 6.45
C ALA A 119 -27.35 9.90 7.26
N ARG A 120 -27.68 10.41 8.45
CA ARG A 120 -26.73 11.10 9.33
C ARG A 120 -26.67 10.40 10.68
N PHE A 121 -25.53 9.78 10.98
CA PHE A 121 -25.23 9.15 12.26
C PHE A 121 -24.31 10.06 13.06
N THR A 122 -24.86 10.74 14.08
CA THR A 122 -24.05 11.60 14.95
C THR A 122 -23.35 10.82 16.04
N GLY A 123 -23.96 9.73 16.53
CA GLY A 123 -23.30 8.75 17.39
C GLY A 123 -22.74 7.56 16.59
N PRO A 124 -22.22 6.54 17.30
CA PRO A 124 -21.64 5.36 16.66
C PRO A 124 -22.73 4.53 15.96
N ALA A 125 -22.41 4.02 14.77
CA ALA A 125 -23.29 3.14 14.00
C ALA A 125 -22.70 1.72 13.93
N ALA A 126 -23.44 0.72 14.40
CA ALA A 126 -23.01 -0.67 14.41
C ALA A 126 -23.88 -1.50 13.45
N PHE A 127 -23.28 -2.05 12.43
CA PHE A 127 -23.82 -2.99 11.44
C PHE A 127 -23.07 -4.33 11.49
N ASP A 128 -22.46 -4.65 12.64
CA ASP A 128 -21.61 -5.82 12.77
C ASP A 128 -22.44 -7.10 12.55
N SER A 129 -21.91 -8.02 11.75
CA SER A 129 -22.57 -9.27 11.40
C SER A 129 -23.96 -9.09 10.76
N ALA A 130 -24.29 -7.91 10.23
CA ALA A 130 -25.52 -7.67 9.48
C ALA A 130 -25.50 -8.40 8.14
N VAL A 131 -26.67 -8.83 7.66
CA VAL A 131 -26.83 -9.56 6.40
C VAL A 131 -27.69 -8.74 5.45
N PHE A 132 -27.09 -8.33 4.33
CA PHE A 132 -27.76 -7.62 3.24
C PHE A 132 -27.92 -8.57 2.05
N SER A 133 -29.13 -9.10 1.87
CA SER A 133 -29.45 -9.99 0.74
C SER A 133 -29.81 -9.21 -0.52
N GLY A 134 -30.43 -8.04 -0.37
CA GLY A 134 -30.60 -7.03 -1.41
C GLY A 134 -29.40 -6.08 -1.51
N ARG A 135 -29.54 -5.00 -2.28
CA ARG A 135 -28.52 -3.95 -2.41
C ARG A 135 -28.45 -3.11 -1.13
N ALA A 136 -27.24 -2.75 -0.74
CA ALA A 136 -27.00 -1.86 0.41
C ALA A 136 -26.54 -0.50 -0.07
N LEU A 137 -27.38 0.52 0.08
CA LEU A 137 -27.17 1.85 -0.49
C LEU A 137 -26.85 2.87 0.60
N PHE A 138 -25.58 3.23 0.77
CA PHE A 138 -25.12 4.23 1.74
C PHE A 138 -24.72 5.56 1.07
N THR A 139 -25.16 5.82 -0.16
CA THR A 139 -24.75 6.99 -0.94
C THR A 139 -25.03 8.31 -0.22
N GLY A 140 -23.99 9.11 0.04
CA GLY A 140 -24.07 10.40 0.74
C GLY A 140 -24.26 10.29 2.25
N ALA A 141 -24.20 9.09 2.84
CA ALA A 141 -24.30 8.89 4.27
C ALA A 141 -23.13 9.55 5.03
N ARG A 142 -23.42 10.00 6.25
CA ARG A 142 -22.46 10.71 7.12
C ARG A 142 -22.37 10.02 8.47
N PHE A 143 -21.19 9.55 8.81
CA PHE A 143 -20.86 8.93 10.11
C PHE A 143 -19.88 9.84 10.85
N LEU A 144 -20.29 10.38 12.00
CA LEU A 144 -19.47 11.33 12.76
C LEU A 144 -18.59 10.67 13.84
N GLU A 145 -18.94 9.47 14.31
CA GLU A 145 -18.22 8.72 15.34
C GLU A 145 -17.84 7.29 14.88
N GLY A 146 -17.55 7.11 13.60
CA GLY A 146 -17.21 5.83 12.99
C GLY A 146 -18.40 4.94 12.66
N ALA A 147 -18.12 3.85 11.94
CA ALA A 147 -19.10 2.85 11.53
C ALA A 147 -18.47 1.44 11.55
N ASP A 148 -19.13 0.50 12.20
CA ASP A 148 -18.67 -0.89 12.29
C ASP A 148 -19.52 -1.80 11.41
N PHE A 149 -18.95 -2.36 10.35
CA PHE A 149 -19.53 -3.36 9.45
C PHE A 149 -18.79 -4.70 9.57
N ALA A 150 -18.07 -4.95 10.67
CA ALA A 150 -17.30 -6.17 10.84
C ALA A 150 -18.15 -7.43 10.69
N ARG A 151 -17.66 -8.42 9.95
CA ARG A 151 -18.33 -9.71 9.66
C ARG A 151 -19.69 -9.59 8.97
N SER A 152 -20.05 -8.42 8.45
CA SER A 152 -21.26 -8.25 7.65
C SER A 152 -21.16 -8.99 6.31
N SER A 153 -22.30 -9.35 5.74
CA SER A 153 -22.38 -10.08 4.47
C SER A 153 -23.27 -9.32 3.49
N PHE A 154 -22.72 -8.95 2.34
CA PHE A 154 -23.42 -8.29 1.24
C PHE A 154 -23.53 -9.27 0.08
N ALA A 155 -24.74 -9.76 -0.18
CA ALA A 155 -25.00 -10.71 -1.27
C ALA A 155 -25.09 -10.03 -2.65
N ARG A 156 -25.39 -8.72 -2.67
CA ARG A 156 -25.46 -7.85 -3.85
C ARG A 156 -24.55 -6.65 -3.64
N ASP A 157 -24.69 -5.65 -4.51
CA ASP A 157 -23.83 -4.48 -4.52
C ASP A 157 -23.96 -3.64 -3.24
N ALA A 158 -22.81 -3.22 -2.73
CA ALA A 158 -22.67 -2.35 -1.58
C ALA A 158 -22.10 -1.00 -2.04
N LEU A 159 -22.96 0.02 -2.06
CA LEU A 159 -22.64 1.34 -2.62
C LEU A 159 -22.46 2.38 -1.50
N PHE A 160 -21.21 2.69 -1.20
CA PHE A 160 -20.79 3.75 -0.27
C PHE A 160 -20.31 4.98 -1.06
N GLY A 161 -21.15 5.49 -1.95
CA GLY A 161 -20.80 6.64 -2.82
C GLY A 161 -20.86 7.98 -2.08
N ALA A 162 -19.87 8.86 -2.28
CA ALA A 162 -19.79 10.19 -1.65
C ALA A 162 -20.04 10.17 -0.12
N THR A 163 -19.60 9.10 0.55
CA THR A 163 -19.76 8.90 1.99
C THR A 163 -18.73 9.72 2.76
N ARG A 164 -19.11 10.16 3.96
CA ARG A 164 -18.19 10.84 4.88
C ARG A 164 -18.17 10.11 6.20
N VAL A 165 -17.04 9.49 6.52
CA VAL A 165 -16.77 8.85 7.81
C VAL A 165 -15.70 9.65 8.54
N ILE A 166 -16.04 10.13 9.74
CA ILE A 166 -15.08 10.66 10.70
C ILE A 166 -14.77 9.51 11.66
N GLY A 167 -13.48 9.23 11.87
CA GLY A 167 -13.03 8.04 12.57
C GLY A 167 -12.93 6.80 11.66
N GLU A 168 -13.24 5.63 12.22
CA GLU A 168 -12.97 4.34 11.60
C GLU A 168 -14.21 3.78 10.87
N ALA A 169 -14.03 3.35 9.62
CA ALA A 169 -14.96 2.53 8.86
C ALA A 169 -14.44 1.09 8.84
N ARG A 170 -15.00 0.22 9.70
CA ARG A 170 -14.52 -1.15 9.87
C ARG A 170 -15.32 -2.12 9.01
N PHE A 171 -14.67 -2.80 8.08
CA PHE A 171 -15.18 -3.90 7.27
C PHE A 171 -14.38 -5.19 7.54
N HIS A 172 -13.92 -5.33 8.78
CA HIS A 172 -13.12 -6.48 9.22
C HIS A 172 -13.86 -7.80 8.97
N GLU A 173 -13.27 -8.74 8.24
CA GLU A 173 -13.91 -10.02 7.86
C GLU A 173 -15.27 -9.87 7.15
N ALA A 174 -15.57 -8.71 6.56
CA ALA A 174 -16.78 -8.53 5.77
C ALA A 174 -16.72 -9.35 4.48
N ARG A 175 -17.89 -9.84 4.04
CA ARG A 175 -18.03 -10.65 2.83
C ARG A 175 -18.84 -9.89 1.79
N PHE A 176 -18.27 -9.71 0.61
CA PHE A 176 -18.92 -9.06 -0.53
C PHE A 176 -19.05 -10.09 -1.65
N ALA A 177 -20.26 -10.54 -1.92
CA ALA A 177 -20.53 -11.39 -3.08
C ALA A 177 -20.78 -10.57 -4.35
N GLY A 178 -21.39 -9.38 -4.21
CA GLY A 178 -21.52 -8.37 -5.27
C GLY A 178 -20.38 -7.34 -5.24
N ASP A 179 -20.58 -6.25 -5.99
CA ASP A 179 -19.57 -5.21 -6.15
C ASP A 179 -19.52 -4.27 -4.93
N LEU A 180 -18.31 -3.88 -4.54
CA LEU A 180 -18.07 -2.90 -3.49
C LEU A 180 -17.58 -1.60 -4.11
N LEU A 181 -18.41 -0.56 -4.04
CA LEU A 181 -18.03 0.80 -4.46
C LEU A 181 -17.94 1.71 -3.24
N VAL A 182 -16.73 2.15 -2.88
CA VAL A 182 -16.51 3.10 -1.79
C VAL A 182 -15.94 4.38 -2.36
N THR A 183 -16.67 5.48 -2.26
CA THR A 183 -16.17 6.80 -2.66
C THR A 183 -16.43 7.88 -1.61
N GLY A 184 -15.48 8.80 -1.44
CA GLY A 184 -15.61 9.94 -0.53
C GLY A 184 -14.46 10.07 0.45
N ARG A 185 -14.77 10.26 1.74
CA ARG A 185 -13.79 10.49 2.80
C ARG A 185 -13.98 9.53 3.97
N ALA A 186 -12.89 8.94 4.43
CA ALA A 186 -12.81 8.22 5.70
C ALA A 186 -11.52 8.61 6.41
N ASP A 187 -11.46 8.69 7.74
CA ASP A 187 -10.15 8.86 8.38
C ASP A 187 -9.36 7.55 8.33
N GLU A 188 -10.01 6.43 8.63
CA GLU A 188 -9.46 5.08 8.53
C GLU A 188 -10.47 4.11 7.91
N LEU A 189 -10.03 3.34 6.92
CA LEU A 189 -10.82 2.29 6.27
C LEU A 189 -10.15 0.94 6.51
N ASP A 190 -10.82 0.08 7.29
CA ASP A 190 -10.31 -1.25 7.62
C ASP A 190 -11.04 -2.33 6.79
N LEU A 191 -10.36 -2.92 5.82
CA LEU A 191 -10.77 -4.05 4.99
C LEU A 191 -10.00 -5.33 5.38
N THR A 192 -9.46 -5.40 6.60
CA THR A 192 -8.66 -6.53 7.07
C THR A 192 -9.46 -7.83 7.00
N ARG A 193 -8.90 -8.82 6.30
CA ARG A 193 -9.48 -10.15 6.06
C ARG A 193 -10.85 -10.14 5.38
N ALA A 194 -11.23 -9.03 4.74
CA ALA A 194 -12.44 -9.00 3.93
C ALA A 194 -12.31 -9.95 2.73
N THR A 195 -13.42 -10.52 2.30
CA THR A 195 -13.49 -11.38 1.11
C THR A 195 -14.43 -10.78 0.08
N ALA A 196 -13.93 -10.50 -1.12
CA ALA A 196 -14.71 -9.98 -2.24
C ALA A 196 -14.74 -10.99 -3.39
N GLU A 197 -15.93 -11.37 -3.82
CA GLU A 197 -16.15 -12.16 -5.02
C GLU A 197 -16.35 -11.25 -6.25
N GLY A 198 -17.04 -10.11 -6.08
CA GLY A 198 -17.20 -9.07 -7.10
C GLY A 198 -16.05 -8.07 -7.15
N GLU A 199 -16.24 -7.00 -7.93
CA GLU A 199 -15.24 -5.94 -8.09
C GLU A 199 -15.16 -5.03 -6.85
N VAL A 200 -13.94 -4.64 -6.48
CA VAL A 200 -13.69 -3.71 -5.38
C VAL A 200 -13.15 -2.40 -5.96
N HIS A 201 -13.97 -1.36 -5.93
CA HIS A 201 -13.59 -0.02 -6.35
C HIS A 201 -13.60 0.94 -5.15
N VAL A 202 -12.42 1.41 -4.75
CA VAL A 202 -12.24 2.32 -3.63
C VAL A 202 -11.61 3.61 -4.12
N GLU A 203 -12.37 4.70 -4.14
CA GLU A 203 -11.92 6.05 -4.46
C GLU A 203 -12.09 6.98 -3.24
N VAL A 204 -11.08 6.99 -2.35
CA VAL A 204 -11.20 7.68 -1.05
C VAL A 204 -10.02 8.58 -0.71
N ALA A 205 -10.34 9.69 -0.05
CA ALA A 205 -9.38 10.49 0.70
C ALA A 205 -9.36 10.01 2.15
N ALA A 206 -8.25 9.41 2.58
CA ALA A 206 -8.13 8.81 3.91
C ALA A 206 -6.75 8.95 4.52
N ARG A 207 -6.62 8.75 5.84
CA ARG A 207 -5.31 8.70 6.52
C ARG A 207 -4.73 7.29 6.49
N ALA A 208 -5.58 6.27 6.58
CA ALA A 208 -5.18 4.87 6.53
C ALA A 208 -6.21 4.02 5.79
N VAL A 209 -5.71 3.07 5.00
CA VAL A 209 -6.48 1.99 4.38
C VAL A 209 -5.78 0.69 4.71
N LEU A 210 -6.37 -0.11 5.60
CA LEU A 210 -5.83 -1.39 6.04
C LEU A 210 -6.52 -2.49 5.25
N ALA A 211 -5.79 -3.21 4.41
CA ALA A 211 -6.31 -4.33 3.62
C ALA A 211 -5.45 -5.56 3.86
N GLU A 212 -5.09 -5.81 5.12
CA GLU A 212 -4.32 -6.98 5.53
C GLU A 212 -5.15 -8.25 5.32
N GLY A 213 -4.63 -9.22 4.56
CA GLY A 213 -5.31 -10.48 4.32
C GLY A 213 -6.57 -10.38 3.46
N LEU A 214 -6.78 -9.25 2.76
CA LEU A 214 -7.87 -9.08 1.80
C LEU A 214 -7.82 -10.19 0.74
N ARG A 215 -8.96 -10.83 0.47
CA ARG A 215 -9.08 -11.84 -0.59
C ARG A 215 -10.06 -11.37 -1.64
N ALA A 216 -9.58 -11.13 -2.86
CA ALA A 216 -10.42 -10.71 -3.97
C ALA A 216 -10.32 -11.71 -5.12
N LYS A 217 -11.47 -12.17 -5.63
CA LYS A 217 -11.52 -12.99 -6.86
C LYS A 217 -11.40 -12.12 -8.11
N ASP A 218 -12.09 -10.97 -8.12
CA ASP A 218 -12.09 -10.05 -9.26
C ASP A 218 -11.12 -8.87 -9.05
N ARG A 219 -11.24 -7.84 -9.90
CA ARG A 219 -10.43 -6.63 -9.92
C ARG A 219 -10.58 -5.83 -8.62
N VAL A 220 -9.45 -5.33 -8.12
CA VAL A 220 -9.37 -4.38 -7.01
C VAL A 220 -8.71 -3.10 -7.51
N SER A 221 -9.45 -2.00 -7.50
CA SER A 221 -8.99 -0.68 -7.90
C SER A 221 -9.02 0.27 -6.71
N LEU A 222 -7.84 0.63 -6.21
CA LEU A 222 -7.65 1.56 -5.11
C LEU A 222 -7.13 2.90 -5.64
N ARG A 223 -8.01 3.90 -5.74
CA ARG A 223 -7.67 5.29 -6.11
C ARG A 223 -7.65 6.13 -4.85
N LEU A 224 -6.46 6.42 -4.34
CA LEU A 224 -6.29 6.87 -2.97
C LEU A 224 -5.63 8.24 -2.91
N ARG A 225 -6.06 9.06 -1.94
CA ARG A 225 -5.47 10.37 -1.67
C ARG A 225 -5.12 10.48 -0.18
N ALA A 226 -3.90 10.93 0.13
CA ALA A 226 -3.35 11.04 1.49
C ALA A 226 -3.16 9.74 2.28
N ALA A 227 -3.59 8.60 1.75
CA ALA A 227 -3.74 7.37 2.53
C ALA A 227 -2.44 6.59 2.68
N ARG A 228 -2.23 6.05 3.88
CA ARG A 228 -1.27 4.96 4.12
C ARG A 228 -1.96 3.62 3.91
N VAL A 229 -1.40 2.78 3.04
CA VAL A 229 -2.04 1.55 2.57
C VAL A 229 -1.24 0.33 2.99
N ASP A 230 -1.87 -0.57 3.75
CA ASP A 230 -1.29 -1.88 4.10
C ASP A 230 -1.99 -2.99 3.31
N LEU A 231 -1.24 -3.72 2.48
CA LEU A 231 -1.72 -4.84 1.66
C LEU A 231 -1.06 -6.16 2.09
N SER A 232 -0.61 -6.26 3.35
CA SER A 232 0.06 -7.44 3.87
C SER A 232 -0.83 -8.69 3.73
N GLY A 233 -0.33 -9.74 3.09
CA GLY A 233 -1.02 -11.01 2.95
C GLY A 233 -2.28 -10.97 2.09
N ALA A 234 -2.53 -9.87 1.37
CA ALA A 234 -3.64 -9.81 0.44
C ALA A 234 -3.41 -10.78 -0.72
N VAL A 235 -4.50 -11.40 -1.19
CA VAL A 235 -4.48 -12.36 -2.30
C VAL A 235 -5.56 -11.93 -3.29
N CYS A 236 -5.12 -11.41 -4.43
CA CYS A 236 -5.99 -11.02 -5.52
C CYS A 236 -5.77 -11.98 -6.69
N ALA A 237 -6.83 -12.65 -7.14
CA ALA A 237 -6.78 -13.44 -8.37
C ALA A 237 -6.89 -12.53 -9.61
N GLY A 238 -7.69 -11.45 -9.52
CA GLY A 238 -7.77 -10.40 -10.51
C GLY A 238 -6.68 -9.33 -10.39
N ALA A 239 -6.74 -8.32 -11.26
CA ALA A 239 -5.80 -7.21 -11.26
C ALA A 239 -5.97 -6.31 -10.04
N LEU A 240 -4.86 -5.99 -9.36
CA LEU A 240 -4.80 -5.05 -8.24
C LEU A 240 -4.10 -3.78 -8.69
N THR A 241 -4.83 -2.66 -8.72
CA THR A 241 -4.28 -1.35 -9.06
C THR A 241 -4.33 -0.43 -7.84
N VAL A 242 -3.21 0.24 -7.55
CA VAL A 242 -3.13 1.27 -6.51
C VAL A 242 -2.63 2.56 -7.16
N HIS A 243 -3.49 3.57 -7.18
CA HIS A 243 -3.23 4.84 -7.82
C HIS A 243 -3.29 5.98 -6.81
N GLY A 244 -2.15 6.65 -6.59
CA GLY A 244 -2.08 7.87 -5.78
C GLY A 244 -2.63 9.07 -6.54
N LEU A 245 -3.77 9.62 -6.11
CA LEU A 245 -4.38 10.79 -6.75
C LEU A 245 -3.65 12.08 -6.39
N GLN A 246 -3.18 12.81 -7.41
CA GLN A 246 -2.55 14.13 -7.26
C GLN A 246 -3.59 15.26 -7.17
N GLU A 247 -4.75 15.08 -7.81
CA GLU A 247 -5.86 16.04 -7.81
C GLU A 247 -6.96 15.64 -6.81
N PRO A 248 -7.68 16.62 -6.22
CA PRO A 248 -8.81 16.35 -5.35
C PRO A 248 -9.85 15.47 -6.02
N ILE A 249 -10.41 14.54 -5.27
CA ILE A 249 -11.55 13.76 -5.75
C ILE A 249 -12.73 14.72 -5.92
N THR A 250 -13.27 14.78 -7.14
CA THR A 250 -14.45 15.55 -7.47
C THR A 250 -15.58 14.60 -7.80
N HIS A 251 -16.66 14.67 -7.03
CA HIS A 251 -17.87 13.91 -7.37
C HIS A 251 -18.73 14.75 -8.32
N ALA A 252 -19.24 14.11 -9.37
CA ALA A 252 -20.32 14.65 -10.18
C ALA A 252 -21.47 15.03 -9.23
N ALA A 253 -21.92 16.28 -9.30
CA ALA A 253 -23.09 16.71 -8.53
C ALA A 253 -24.34 15.99 -9.07
N ASP A 254 -25.29 15.67 -8.19
CA ASP A 254 -26.60 15.07 -8.54
C ASP A 254 -27.44 15.92 -9.54
N SER A 255 -26.95 17.09 -9.95
CA SER A 255 -27.57 17.95 -10.94
C SER A 255 -26.50 18.72 -11.75
N PRO A 256 -26.63 18.83 -13.08
CA PRO A 256 -25.64 19.47 -13.96
C PRO A 256 -25.46 20.98 -13.71
N SER A 257 -26.32 21.59 -12.88
CA SER A 257 -26.29 23.02 -12.52
C SER A 257 -25.59 23.33 -11.18
N ARG A 258 -25.15 22.32 -10.42
CA ARG A 258 -24.35 22.53 -9.19
C ARG A 258 -22.86 22.31 -9.48
N PRO A 259 -21.95 23.13 -8.92
CA PRO A 259 -20.52 22.90 -9.03
C PRO A 259 -20.15 21.52 -8.46
N LEU A 260 -19.13 20.89 -9.03
CA LEU A 260 -18.54 19.64 -8.54
C LEU A 260 -18.32 19.74 -7.03
N ARG A 261 -18.84 18.78 -6.26
CA ARG A 261 -18.59 18.72 -4.83
C ARG A 261 -17.20 18.13 -4.63
N GLN A 262 -16.24 18.99 -4.33
CA GLN A 262 -14.92 18.57 -3.90
C GLN A 262 -15.03 17.87 -2.54
N VAL A 263 -14.38 16.71 -2.40
CA VAL A 263 -14.27 16.03 -1.11
C VAL A 263 -13.53 16.95 -0.13
N ASP A 264 -14.09 17.13 1.07
CA ASP A 264 -13.49 17.96 2.10
C ASP A 264 -12.19 17.34 2.60
N GLU A 265 -11.05 17.94 2.29
CA GLU A 265 -9.71 17.44 2.67
C GLU A 265 -9.22 17.99 4.03
N SER A 266 -10.06 18.75 4.74
CA SER A 266 -9.69 19.40 6.01
C SER A 266 -9.22 18.38 7.04
N GLY A 267 -7.96 18.46 7.48
CA GLY A 267 -7.36 17.54 8.47
C GLY A 267 -6.53 16.38 7.88
N LEU A 268 -6.47 16.24 6.54
CA LEU A 268 -5.59 15.26 5.85
C LEU A 268 -4.22 15.85 5.47
N ALA A 269 -4.06 17.17 5.56
CA ALA A 269 -2.79 17.83 5.28
C ALA A 269 -1.74 17.49 6.36
N ASP A 270 -0.50 17.24 5.94
CA ASP A 270 0.61 17.07 6.86
C ASP A 270 0.77 18.37 7.69
N PRO A 271 0.69 18.30 9.03
CA PRO A 271 0.84 19.48 9.90
C PRO A 271 2.15 20.26 9.69
N ARG A 272 3.18 19.60 9.15
CA ARG A 272 4.52 20.19 8.94
C ARG A 272 4.68 20.85 7.58
N LEU A 273 4.03 20.32 6.55
CA LEU A 273 4.19 20.77 5.17
C LEU A 273 3.00 21.60 4.67
N GLY A 274 1.86 21.57 5.36
CA GLY A 274 0.63 22.23 4.93
C GLY A 274 0.07 21.70 3.61
N ARG A 275 0.52 20.52 3.17
CA ARG A 275 0.13 19.87 1.91
C ARG A 275 -0.37 18.46 2.20
N VAL A 276 -1.32 18.01 1.40
CA VAL A 276 -1.80 16.64 1.43
C VAL A 276 -0.69 15.71 0.90
N PRO A 277 -0.26 14.70 1.67
CA PRO A 277 0.78 13.77 1.22
C PRO A 277 0.28 12.89 0.08
N LEU A 278 1.22 12.33 -0.69
CA LEU A 278 0.91 11.27 -1.65
C LEU A 278 0.40 10.03 -0.90
N ALA A 279 -0.40 9.20 -1.59
CA ALA A 279 -0.75 7.89 -1.05
C ALA A 279 0.53 7.06 -0.87
N ALA A 280 0.74 6.52 0.31
CA ALA A 280 1.94 5.78 0.68
C ALA A 280 1.59 4.32 0.93
N VAL A 281 2.26 3.39 0.26
CA VAL A 281 2.10 1.97 0.56
C VAL A 281 3.09 1.59 1.65
N THR A 282 2.59 1.09 2.78
CA THR A 282 3.40 0.78 3.97
C THR A 282 3.92 -0.65 3.95
N SER A 283 3.14 -1.60 3.45
CA SER A 283 3.55 -3.01 3.41
C SER A 283 2.85 -3.78 2.29
N LEU A 284 3.62 -4.63 1.62
CA LEU A 284 3.19 -5.60 0.62
C LEU A 284 3.56 -7.03 1.06
N ARG A 285 3.97 -7.24 2.32
CA ARG A 285 4.48 -8.53 2.81
C ARG A 285 3.45 -9.64 2.61
N GLY A 286 3.81 -10.71 1.88
CA GLY A 286 2.91 -11.85 1.65
C GLY A 286 1.87 -11.62 0.55
N LEU A 287 1.91 -10.47 -0.14
CA LEU A 287 1.11 -10.21 -1.33
C LEU A 287 1.59 -11.09 -2.50
N ASP A 288 0.66 -11.57 -3.31
CA ASP A 288 0.97 -12.19 -4.59
C ASP A 288 0.94 -11.17 -5.74
N ALA A 289 2.12 -10.82 -6.27
CA ALA A 289 2.28 -9.72 -7.22
C ALA A 289 1.99 -10.08 -8.68
N GLY A 290 1.11 -11.06 -8.94
CA GLY A 290 0.85 -11.55 -10.29
C GLY A 290 0.34 -10.50 -11.29
N GLN A 291 -0.52 -9.58 -10.83
CA GLN A 291 -1.08 -8.49 -11.62
C GLN A 291 -1.23 -7.23 -10.76
N VAL A 292 -0.11 -6.76 -10.19
CA VAL A 292 -0.10 -5.59 -9.31
C VAL A 292 0.50 -4.38 -10.03
N VAL A 293 -0.27 -3.30 -10.09
CA VAL A 293 0.15 -2.02 -10.67
C VAL A 293 0.11 -0.95 -9.58
N LEU A 294 1.24 -0.28 -9.38
CA LEU A 294 1.37 0.84 -8.45
C LEU A 294 1.70 2.10 -9.26
N THR A 295 0.88 3.14 -9.13
CA THR A 295 1.02 4.39 -9.89
C THR A 295 1.01 5.59 -8.95
N ASP A 296 2.01 6.46 -9.06
CA ASP A 296 2.09 7.72 -8.28
C ASP A 296 2.03 7.54 -6.74
N VAL A 297 2.66 6.48 -6.22
CA VAL A 297 2.67 6.15 -4.78
C VAL A 297 4.02 6.40 -4.10
N ASP A 298 3.99 6.72 -2.81
CA ASP A 298 5.17 6.75 -1.95
C ASP A 298 5.46 5.34 -1.38
N LEU A 299 6.65 4.82 -1.68
CA LEU A 299 7.18 3.52 -1.26
C LEU A 299 8.36 3.67 -0.29
N THR A 300 8.59 4.87 0.26
CA THR A 300 9.71 5.14 1.17
C THR A 300 9.71 4.24 2.41
N GLY A 301 8.52 3.93 2.94
CA GLY A 301 8.36 3.03 4.09
C GLY A 301 7.95 1.60 3.73
N CYS A 302 7.85 1.28 2.44
CA CYS A 302 7.19 0.04 2.00
C CYS A 302 8.03 -1.21 2.31
N LEU A 303 7.39 -2.20 2.92
CA LEU A 303 7.95 -3.53 3.16
C LEU A 303 7.59 -4.49 2.01
N PHE A 304 8.60 -4.90 1.24
CA PHE A 304 8.52 -5.89 0.16
C PHE A 304 8.91 -7.31 0.61
N ALA A 305 9.49 -7.46 1.79
CA ALA A 305 9.97 -8.74 2.29
C ALA A 305 8.84 -9.78 2.40
N GLY A 306 8.88 -10.81 1.54
CA GLY A 306 7.85 -11.86 1.52
C GLY A 306 6.78 -11.68 0.45
N VAL A 307 6.89 -10.67 -0.40
CA VAL A 307 6.10 -10.60 -1.65
C VAL A 307 6.42 -11.80 -2.53
N HIS A 308 5.39 -12.44 -3.07
CA HIS A 308 5.52 -13.45 -4.11
C HIS A 308 5.55 -12.77 -5.49
N ARG A 309 6.44 -13.22 -6.38
CA ARG A 309 6.59 -12.66 -7.74
C ARG A 309 6.88 -11.15 -7.78
N ALA A 310 7.73 -10.65 -6.89
CA ALA A 310 8.08 -9.22 -6.83
C ALA A 310 8.67 -8.66 -8.14
N ASP A 311 9.10 -9.52 -9.07
CA ASP A 311 9.54 -9.14 -10.42
C ASP A 311 8.39 -8.80 -11.39
N GLN A 312 7.13 -9.09 -11.03
CA GLN A 312 5.94 -8.80 -11.86
C GLN A 312 5.22 -7.50 -11.43
N ILE A 313 5.69 -6.83 -10.37
CA ILE A 313 5.12 -5.54 -9.94
C ILE A 313 5.38 -4.50 -11.03
N GLN A 314 4.31 -3.89 -11.52
CA GLN A 314 4.42 -2.75 -12.43
C GLN A 314 4.43 -1.45 -11.62
N LEU A 315 5.51 -0.69 -11.78
CA LEU A 315 5.69 0.61 -11.16
C LEU A 315 5.58 1.68 -12.24
N ASP A 316 4.49 2.44 -12.21
CA ASP A 316 4.22 3.50 -13.18
C ASP A 316 4.19 4.89 -12.51
N GLY A 317 4.43 5.94 -13.30
CA GLY A 317 4.47 7.31 -12.83
C GLY A 317 5.55 7.58 -11.77
N ARG A 318 5.21 8.40 -10.77
CA ARG A 318 6.08 8.88 -9.71
C ARG A 318 6.06 7.98 -8.48
N CYS A 319 6.68 6.80 -8.60
CA CYS A 319 6.94 5.93 -7.45
C CYS A 319 8.20 6.39 -6.67
N VAL A 320 8.03 6.81 -5.41
CA VAL A 320 9.12 7.35 -4.57
C VAL A 320 9.67 6.26 -3.64
N PHE A 321 10.97 5.99 -3.70
CA PHE A 321 11.63 5.03 -2.79
C PHE A 321 12.46 5.76 -1.72
N ALA A 322 12.79 5.04 -0.64
CA ALA A 322 13.70 5.56 0.37
C ALA A 322 15.06 5.89 -0.24
N THR A 323 15.83 6.76 0.43
CA THR A 323 17.16 7.14 -0.03
C THR A 323 18.22 6.78 1.01
N ASP A 324 19.44 6.52 0.55
CA ASP A 324 20.63 6.46 1.43
C ASP A 324 20.72 7.77 2.25
N PRO A 325 21.23 7.75 3.50
CA PRO A 325 21.55 8.94 4.29
C PRO A 325 22.25 10.10 3.56
N ARG A 326 23.02 9.82 2.51
CA ARG A 326 23.71 10.79 1.65
C ARG A 326 22.89 11.25 0.43
N ARG A 327 21.65 10.76 0.30
CA ARG A 327 20.71 11.00 -0.81
C ARG A 327 21.29 10.72 -2.21
N ARG A 328 22.19 9.74 -2.30
CA ARG A 328 22.90 9.41 -3.56
C ARG A 328 22.23 8.33 -4.39
N ARG A 329 21.36 7.52 -3.78
CA ARG A 329 20.69 6.39 -4.42
C ARG A 329 19.36 6.11 -3.75
N ARG A 330 18.46 5.49 -4.51
CA ARG A 330 17.26 4.85 -3.98
C ARG A 330 17.63 3.52 -3.29
N VAL A 331 16.96 3.23 -2.18
CA VAL A 331 17.14 2.02 -1.36
C VAL A 331 15.79 1.53 -0.86
N LEU A 332 15.74 0.25 -0.50
CA LEU A 332 14.58 -0.35 0.16
C LEU A 332 14.53 0.04 1.64
N ALA A 333 13.32 0.09 2.21
CA ALA A 333 13.12 0.31 3.64
C ALA A 333 13.82 -0.77 4.47
N GLU A 334 13.82 -2.02 4.00
CA GLU A 334 14.47 -3.14 4.68
C GLU A 334 15.99 -3.02 4.72
N GLU A 335 16.61 -2.30 3.77
CA GLU A 335 18.03 -2.00 3.84
C GLU A 335 18.34 -1.02 4.99
N HIS A 336 17.46 -0.03 5.23
CA HIS A 336 17.58 0.85 6.39
C HIS A 336 17.55 0.04 7.68
N HIS A 337 16.57 -0.85 7.80
CA HIS A 337 16.39 -1.72 8.96
C HIS A 337 17.61 -2.63 9.18
N TRP A 338 18.12 -3.25 8.12
CA TRP A 338 19.31 -4.12 8.19
C TRP A 338 20.57 -3.35 8.62
N ARG A 339 20.80 -2.15 8.07
CA ARG A 339 21.97 -1.33 8.42
C ARG A 339 21.89 -0.76 9.83
N ALA A 340 20.71 -0.33 10.27
CA ALA A 340 20.48 0.10 11.63
C ALA A 340 20.78 -1.03 12.63
N ARG A 341 20.25 -2.25 12.39
CA ARG A 341 20.54 -3.44 13.20
C ARG A 341 22.03 -3.76 13.25
N ARG A 342 22.73 -3.73 12.10
CA ARG A 342 24.16 -4.03 12.04
C ARG A 342 25.02 -3.01 12.80
N ARG A 343 24.59 -1.75 12.88
CA ARG A 343 25.24 -0.72 13.70
C ARG A 343 25.01 -0.98 15.19
N PHE A 344 23.77 -1.31 15.55
CA PHE A 344 23.40 -1.67 16.92
C PHE A 344 24.21 -2.85 17.44
N LEU A 345 24.34 -3.93 16.65
CA LEU A 345 25.19 -5.08 16.96
C LEU A 345 26.70 -4.77 17.13
N ARG A 346 27.15 -3.58 16.69
CA ARG A 346 28.52 -3.10 16.86
C ARG A 346 28.66 -2.09 17.99
N GLY A 347 27.65 -1.99 18.87
CA GLY A 347 27.62 -1.00 19.96
C GLY A 347 27.45 0.45 19.49
N ARG A 348 26.93 0.68 18.28
CA ARG A 348 26.71 2.03 17.74
C ARG A 348 25.21 2.30 17.58
N GLY A 349 24.78 3.53 17.85
CA GLY A 349 23.42 3.98 17.54
C GLY A 349 23.06 3.87 16.05
N PRO A 350 21.75 3.90 15.71
CA PRO A 350 21.25 3.71 14.35
C PRO A 350 21.81 4.75 13.36
N GLY A 351 22.20 5.93 13.86
CA GLY A 351 22.73 7.02 13.04
C GLY A 351 21.63 7.62 12.19
N ARG A 352 21.88 7.76 10.88
CA ARG A 352 20.90 8.26 9.90
C ARG A 352 20.10 7.16 9.20
N TRP A 353 20.26 5.91 9.65
CA TRP A 353 19.49 4.76 9.13
C TRP A 353 18.27 4.54 10.03
N SER A 354 17.11 4.35 9.42
CA SER A 354 15.88 4.09 10.16
C SER A 354 15.88 2.67 10.74
N PRO A 355 15.62 2.47 12.05
CA PRO A 355 15.43 1.14 12.61
C PRO A 355 14.12 0.52 12.13
N ALA A 356 14.01 -0.81 12.24
CA ALA A 356 12.75 -1.50 11.95
C ALA A 356 11.65 -1.04 12.91
N PRO A 357 10.40 -0.87 12.41
CA PRO A 357 9.23 -0.73 13.26
C PRO A 357 9.10 -1.90 14.24
N GLU A 358 8.39 -1.69 15.34
CA GLU A 358 8.11 -2.73 16.32
C GLU A 358 7.41 -3.94 15.64
N GLY A 359 7.82 -5.16 16.01
CA GLY A 359 7.29 -6.39 15.43
C GLY A 359 7.87 -6.79 14.05
N VAL A 360 8.63 -5.92 13.37
CA VAL A 360 9.23 -6.23 12.06
C VAL A 360 10.65 -6.78 12.24
N ARG A 361 10.85 -8.06 11.90
CA ARG A 361 12.19 -8.68 11.91
C ARG A 361 13.02 -8.19 10.72
N PRO A 362 14.20 -7.57 10.94
CA PRO A 362 15.06 -7.11 9.84
C PRO A 362 15.54 -8.28 8.98
N VAL A 363 15.45 -8.09 7.66
CA VAL A 363 15.85 -9.09 6.66
C VAL A 363 17.37 -9.20 6.57
N ASP A 364 17.87 -10.41 6.36
CA ASP A 364 19.31 -10.65 6.18
C ASP A 364 19.79 -10.34 4.75
N SER A 365 21.11 -10.16 4.62
CA SER A 365 21.77 -9.77 3.37
C SER A 365 21.41 -10.64 2.14
N PRO A 366 21.40 -11.99 2.22
CA PRO A 366 21.09 -12.82 1.04
C PRO A 366 19.64 -12.65 0.56
N ARG A 367 18.69 -12.42 1.48
CA ARG A 367 17.29 -12.21 1.12
C ARG A 367 17.05 -10.80 0.56
N LEU A 368 17.76 -9.79 1.08
CA LEU A 368 17.80 -8.46 0.47
C LEU A 368 18.38 -8.48 -0.95
N GLU A 369 19.41 -9.29 -1.21
CA GLU A 369 19.96 -9.46 -2.56
C GLU A 369 18.90 -9.97 -3.55
N VAL A 370 18.13 -10.99 -3.17
CA VAL A 370 17.05 -11.53 -4.01
C VAL A 370 15.97 -10.48 -4.27
N LEU A 371 15.56 -9.73 -3.24
CA LEU A 371 14.56 -8.65 -3.40
C LEU A 371 15.05 -7.55 -4.35
N TYR A 372 16.30 -7.11 -4.20
CA TYR A 372 16.90 -6.14 -5.12
C TYR A 372 16.92 -6.64 -6.56
N ARG A 373 17.24 -7.92 -6.76
CA ARG A 373 17.26 -8.54 -8.09
C ARG A 373 15.88 -8.61 -8.74
N GLN A 374 14.87 -9.01 -7.98
CA GLN A 374 13.48 -9.09 -8.46
C GLN A 374 12.93 -7.70 -8.82
N LEU A 375 13.09 -6.72 -7.93
CA LEU A 375 12.63 -5.35 -8.18
C LEU A 375 13.44 -4.64 -9.27
N ARG A 376 14.73 -4.95 -9.44
CA ARG A 376 15.50 -4.48 -10.59
C ARG A 376 14.87 -4.96 -11.89
N LYS A 377 14.54 -6.26 -11.99
CA LYS A 377 13.94 -6.83 -13.19
C LYS A 377 12.59 -6.14 -13.51
N ALA A 378 11.74 -5.92 -12.51
CA ALA A 378 10.51 -5.17 -12.66
C ALA A 378 10.73 -3.74 -13.21
N LEU A 379 11.77 -3.03 -12.73
CA LEU A 379 12.12 -1.70 -13.22
C LEU A 379 12.70 -1.71 -14.65
N GLU A 380 13.47 -2.73 -15.00
CA GLU A 380 13.98 -2.94 -16.37
C GLU A 380 12.83 -3.21 -17.36
N ASP A 381 11.88 -4.06 -16.97
CA ASP A 381 10.67 -4.36 -17.75
C ASP A 381 9.80 -3.10 -17.94
N ALA A 382 9.75 -2.22 -16.94
CA ALA A 382 9.11 -0.90 -17.01
C ALA A 382 9.93 0.18 -17.75
N LYS A 383 11.09 -0.16 -18.35
CA LYS A 383 12.02 0.76 -19.01
C LYS A 383 12.58 1.88 -18.11
N ASN A 384 12.55 1.71 -16.80
CA ASN A 384 13.12 2.64 -15.82
C ASN A 384 14.60 2.33 -15.57
N GLU A 385 15.43 2.60 -16.58
CA GLU A 385 16.89 2.34 -16.58
C GLU A 385 17.64 3.07 -15.43
N PRO A 386 17.31 4.34 -15.05
CA PRO A 386 17.94 5.00 -13.91
C PRO A 386 17.65 4.32 -12.57
N GLY A 387 16.39 3.91 -12.34
CA GLY A 387 15.97 3.21 -11.12
C GLY A 387 16.59 1.83 -11.03
N ALA A 388 16.58 1.07 -12.13
CA ALA A 388 17.19 -0.26 -12.21
C ALA A 388 18.69 -0.23 -11.85
N ALA A 389 19.43 0.78 -12.29
CA ALA A 389 20.84 0.92 -11.97
C ALA A 389 21.13 1.16 -10.47
N ASP A 390 20.27 1.90 -9.76
CA ASP A 390 20.39 2.07 -8.31
C ASP A 390 20.13 0.76 -7.56
N PHE A 391 19.14 -0.02 -8.01
CA PHE A 391 18.80 -1.33 -7.46
C PHE A 391 19.87 -2.38 -7.74
N TYR A 392 20.49 -2.36 -8.93
CA TYR A 392 21.66 -3.19 -9.25
C TYR A 392 22.84 -2.90 -8.31
N TYR A 393 23.09 -1.62 -8.03
CA TYR A 393 24.14 -1.25 -7.07
C TYR A 393 23.82 -1.76 -5.66
N GLY A 394 22.55 -1.71 -5.25
CA GLY A 394 22.04 -2.30 -4.00
C GLY A 394 22.26 -3.82 -3.93
N GLU A 395 21.90 -4.55 -4.99
CA GLU A 395 22.12 -6.00 -5.12
C GLU A 395 23.59 -6.37 -4.88
N MET A 396 24.52 -5.71 -5.58
CA MET A 396 25.95 -6.02 -5.47
C MET A 396 26.51 -5.69 -4.07
N GLU A 397 25.99 -4.67 -3.39
CA GLU A 397 26.38 -4.41 -2.01
C GLU A 397 25.89 -5.49 -1.03
N MET A 398 24.67 -5.99 -1.22
CA MET A 398 24.13 -7.08 -0.40
C MET A 398 24.86 -8.39 -0.69
N ARG A 399 25.17 -8.68 -1.95
CA ARG A 399 26.01 -9.83 -2.33
C ARG A 399 27.38 -9.77 -1.67
N ARG A 400 28.05 -8.61 -1.71
CA ARG A 400 29.37 -8.42 -1.06
C ARG A 400 29.30 -8.59 0.46
N ALA A 401 28.22 -8.16 1.10
CA ALA A 401 28.01 -8.30 2.54
C ALA A 401 27.76 -9.76 2.97
N GLY A 402 27.09 -10.56 2.13
CA GLY A 402 26.85 -11.99 2.34
C GLY A 402 27.97 -12.92 1.84
N ALA A 403 28.83 -12.45 0.95
CA ALA A 403 29.85 -13.27 0.27
C ALA A 403 30.94 -13.84 1.20
N ARG A 404 31.50 -15.00 0.81
CA ARG A 404 32.70 -15.61 1.39
C ARG A 404 33.95 -14.74 1.14
N ARG A 405 35.07 -15.00 1.85
CA ARG A 405 36.27 -14.13 1.81
C ARG A 405 36.79 -13.85 0.39
N ALA A 406 36.95 -14.87 -0.45
CA ALA A 406 37.46 -14.73 -1.81
C ALA A 406 36.50 -13.95 -2.74
N GLU A 407 35.21 -14.29 -2.74
CA GLU A 407 34.21 -13.58 -3.53
C GLU A 407 34.05 -12.12 -3.06
N ARG A 408 34.13 -11.87 -1.74
CA ARG A 408 34.10 -10.52 -1.18
C ARG A 408 35.29 -9.69 -1.65
N LEU A 409 36.48 -10.27 -1.75
CA LEU A 409 37.66 -9.61 -2.30
C LEU A 409 37.44 -9.25 -3.78
N LEU A 410 36.93 -10.18 -4.57
CA LEU A 410 36.63 -9.96 -5.99
C LEU A 410 35.60 -8.84 -6.18
N LEU A 411 34.49 -8.88 -5.44
CA LEU A 411 33.46 -7.82 -5.49
C LEU A 411 34.00 -6.47 -4.99
N TRP A 412 34.92 -6.48 -4.02
CA TRP A 412 35.57 -5.27 -3.56
C TRP A 412 36.50 -4.67 -4.63
N LEU A 413 37.30 -5.49 -5.33
CA LEU A 413 38.13 -5.05 -6.45
C LEU A 413 37.28 -4.51 -7.60
N TYR A 414 36.20 -5.21 -7.96
CA TYR A 414 35.26 -4.77 -8.99
C TYR A 414 34.59 -3.43 -8.63
N TRP A 415 34.21 -3.26 -7.36
CA TRP A 415 33.73 -1.98 -6.84
C TRP A 415 34.79 -0.89 -6.92
N LEU A 416 36.03 -1.19 -6.50
CA LEU A 416 37.14 -0.23 -6.46
C LEU A 416 37.41 0.34 -7.85
N VAL A 417 37.54 -0.56 -8.83
CA VAL A 417 37.89 -0.28 -10.22
C VAL A 417 36.75 0.42 -10.96
N SER A 418 35.53 -0.12 -10.93
CA SER A 418 34.47 0.31 -11.86
C SER A 418 33.21 0.84 -11.17
N GLY A 419 33.14 0.78 -9.84
CA GLY A 419 31.90 1.05 -9.10
C GLY A 419 30.75 0.13 -9.53
N TYR A 420 31.06 -1.16 -9.76
CA TYR A 420 30.16 -2.16 -10.33
C TYR A 420 29.73 -1.86 -11.78
N GLY A 421 30.62 -1.30 -12.61
CA GLY A 421 30.32 -1.02 -14.02
C GLY A 421 29.35 0.15 -14.24
N LEU A 422 29.08 0.97 -13.23
CA LEU A 422 28.18 2.13 -13.33
C LEU A 422 28.94 3.48 -13.41
N ARG A 423 30.27 3.49 -13.23
CA ARG A 423 31.05 4.73 -13.16
C ARG A 423 32.28 4.71 -14.06
N ALA A 424 32.12 5.18 -15.30
CA ALA A 424 33.18 5.22 -16.32
C ALA A 424 34.46 5.95 -15.84
N TRP A 425 34.31 7.09 -15.15
CA TRP A 425 35.46 7.85 -14.62
C TRP A 425 36.34 7.04 -13.67
N ARG A 426 35.76 6.16 -12.84
CA ARG A 426 36.54 5.31 -11.92
C ARG A 426 37.35 4.28 -12.68
N ALA A 427 36.77 3.70 -13.73
CA ALA A 427 37.49 2.75 -14.59
C ALA A 427 38.66 3.43 -15.30
N LEU A 428 38.47 4.65 -15.83
CA LEU A 428 39.53 5.44 -16.46
C LEU A 428 40.61 5.86 -15.45
N ALA A 429 40.24 6.29 -14.25
CA ALA A 429 41.21 6.64 -13.21
C ALA A 429 41.99 5.40 -12.71
N ALA A 430 41.31 4.25 -12.54
CA ALA A 430 41.96 2.99 -12.19
C ALA A 430 42.92 2.53 -13.28
N MET A 431 42.53 2.68 -14.55
CA MET A 431 43.38 2.42 -15.70
C MET A 431 44.64 3.27 -15.68
N LEU A 432 44.52 4.59 -15.49
CA LEU A 432 45.67 5.50 -15.36
C LEU A 432 46.57 5.14 -14.17
N ALA A 433 46.00 4.79 -13.03
CA ALA A 433 46.77 4.38 -11.85
C ALA A 433 47.54 3.07 -12.08
N VAL A 434 46.92 2.09 -12.74
CA VAL A 434 47.59 0.83 -13.10
C VAL A 434 48.71 1.08 -14.11
N VAL A 435 48.48 1.93 -15.12
CA VAL A 435 49.52 2.33 -16.08
C VAL A 435 50.69 3.01 -15.37
N ALA A 436 50.43 3.95 -14.45
CA ALA A 436 51.48 4.61 -13.69
C ALA A 436 52.27 3.64 -12.79
N ALA A 437 51.59 2.71 -12.12
CA ALA A 437 52.23 1.69 -11.29
C ALA A 437 53.09 0.72 -12.11
N LEU A 438 52.58 0.25 -13.27
CA LEU A 438 53.34 -0.60 -14.18
C LEU A 438 54.51 0.16 -14.81
N ALA A 439 54.36 1.46 -15.10
CA ALA A 439 55.44 2.32 -15.59
C ALA A 439 56.56 2.48 -14.56
N LEU A 440 56.23 2.64 -13.27
CA LEU A 440 57.21 2.62 -12.18
C LEU A 440 57.95 1.28 -12.13
N GLY A 441 57.22 0.17 -12.24
CA GLY A 441 57.82 -1.18 -12.32
C GLY A 441 58.75 -1.34 -13.53
N MET A 442 58.35 -0.81 -14.70
CA MET A 442 59.15 -0.81 -15.92
C MET A 442 60.42 0.04 -15.76
N ALA A 443 60.34 1.22 -15.13
CA ALA A 443 61.50 2.08 -14.89
C ALA A 443 62.54 1.43 -13.96
N HIS A 444 62.09 0.62 -12.99
CA HIS A 444 62.98 0.02 -11.99
C HIS A 444 63.50 -1.37 -12.37
N ALA A 445 62.68 -2.19 -13.03
CA ALA A 445 63.00 -3.60 -13.31
C ALA A 445 62.78 -4.02 -14.77
N GLY A 446 62.15 -3.17 -15.60
CA GLY A 446 61.75 -3.52 -16.96
C GLY A 446 62.84 -3.38 -18.02
N PHE A 447 63.80 -2.47 -17.80
CA PHE A 447 64.85 -2.17 -18.78
C PHE A 447 66.25 -2.56 -18.27
N PRO A 448 67.15 -3.00 -19.16
CA PRO A 448 68.52 -3.35 -18.80
C PRO A 448 69.40 -2.14 -18.43
N ARG A 449 68.93 -0.91 -18.73
CA ARG A 449 69.56 0.35 -18.33
C ARG A 449 68.51 1.22 -17.62
N PRO A 450 68.90 2.07 -16.65
CA PRO A 450 67.96 2.97 -16.00
C PRO A 450 67.41 3.98 -17.01
N VAL A 451 66.08 4.02 -17.12
CA VAL A 451 65.35 4.91 -18.04
C VAL A 451 64.58 5.93 -17.19
N PRO A 452 64.50 7.22 -17.59
CA PRO A 452 63.68 8.21 -16.92
C PRO A 452 62.20 7.76 -16.84
N TYR A 453 61.52 8.09 -15.74
CA TYR A 453 60.13 7.67 -15.52
C TYR A 453 59.18 8.11 -16.64
N LEU A 454 59.40 9.30 -17.22
CA LEU A 454 58.60 9.82 -18.33
C LEU A 454 58.66 8.90 -19.57
N ASP A 455 59.85 8.40 -19.90
CA ASP A 455 60.05 7.50 -21.04
C ASP A 455 59.46 6.11 -20.76
N ALA A 456 59.57 5.62 -19.52
CA ALA A 456 58.91 4.38 -19.09
C ALA A 456 57.37 4.49 -19.09
N LEU A 457 56.82 5.67 -18.75
CA LEU A 457 55.39 5.96 -18.79
C LEU A 457 54.87 6.01 -20.23
N LEU A 458 55.58 6.69 -21.13
CA LEU A 458 55.24 6.73 -22.55
C LEU A 458 55.29 5.33 -23.18
N HIS A 459 56.30 4.52 -22.83
CA HIS A 459 56.38 3.12 -23.26
C HIS A 459 55.19 2.29 -22.74
N SER A 460 54.76 2.54 -21.50
CA SER A 460 53.61 1.85 -20.91
C SER A 460 52.29 2.27 -21.57
N LEU A 461 52.07 3.56 -21.81
CA LEU A 461 50.90 4.03 -22.56
C LEU A 461 50.86 3.44 -23.98
N ARG A 462 52.03 3.37 -24.65
CA ARG A 462 52.16 2.76 -25.98
C ARG A 462 51.79 1.27 -25.98
N ALA A 463 52.38 0.50 -25.06
CA ALA A 463 52.13 -0.93 -24.96
C ALA A 463 50.67 -1.26 -24.58
N MET A 464 49.94 -0.31 -23.98
CA MET A 464 48.52 -0.43 -23.70
C MET A 464 47.61 -0.19 -24.93
N VAL A 465 47.97 0.74 -25.83
CA VAL A 465 47.16 1.09 -27.02
C VAL A 465 47.55 0.27 -28.26
N ALA A 466 48.60 -0.56 -28.16
CA ALA A 466 49.12 -1.40 -29.25
C ALA A 466 49.47 -0.62 -30.52
N VAL A 467 49.91 0.64 -30.39
CA VAL A 467 50.39 1.47 -31.52
C VAL A 467 51.90 1.49 -31.52
N ASP A 468 52.52 1.10 -32.62
CA ASP A 468 53.98 1.01 -32.75
C ASP A 468 54.56 2.31 -33.31
N VAL A 469 54.91 3.27 -32.43
CA VAL A 469 55.61 4.51 -32.81
C VAL A 469 57.04 4.49 -32.28
N LYS A 470 58.05 4.42 -33.16
CA LYS A 470 59.48 4.41 -32.79
C LYS A 470 59.83 5.67 -31.97
N THR A 471 60.33 5.48 -30.75
CA THR A 471 60.87 6.54 -29.89
C THR A 471 62.38 6.31 -29.69
N ALA A 472 63.17 7.38 -29.80
CA ALA A 472 64.63 7.29 -29.94
C ALA A 472 65.39 6.78 -28.70
N ASN A 473 64.76 6.75 -27.52
CA ASN A 473 65.46 6.59 -26.22
C ASN A 473 65.10 5.31 -25.45
N VAL A 474 64.26 4.41 -25.99
CA VAL A 474 63.83 3.20 -25.29
C VAL A 474 64.54 1.96 -25.86
N PRO A 475 65.26 1.15 -25.05
CA PRO A 475 65.91 -0.07 -25.51
C PRO A 475 64.90 -1.07 -26.12
N GLU A 476 65.22 -1.66 -27.27
CA GLU A 476 64.36 -2.67 -27.93
C GLU A 476 64.28 -3.99 -27.13
N THR A 477 65.27 -4.26 -26.27
CA THR A 477 65.34 -5.46 -25.44
C THR A 477 64.85 -5.19 -24.02
N VAL A 478 63.88 -5.99 -23.60
CA VAL A 478 63.18 -5.87 -22.33
C VAL A 478 63.56 -7.06 -21.46
N THR A 479 63.73 -6.85 -20.15
CA THR A 479 64.07 -7.93 -19.21
C THR A 479 62.92 -8.95 -19.11
N HIS A 480 63.17 -10.13 -18.53
CA HIS A 480 62.10 -11.10 -18.24
C HIS A 480 60.96 -10.47 -17.42
N TRP A 481 61.28 -9.63 -16.44
CA TRP A 481 60.28 -8.90 -15.66
C TRP A 481 59.53 -7.86 -16.50
N GLY A 482 60.21 -7.16 -17.42
CA GLY A 482 59.54 -6.25 -18.34
C GLY A 482 58.64 -6.96 -19.36
N GLN A 483 58.95 -8.19 -19.78
CA GLN A 483 58.05 -9.02 -20.60
C GLN A 483 56.76 -9.34 -19.85
N VAL A 484 56.85 -9.73 -18.58
CA VAL A 484 55.68 -9.97 -17.72
C VAL A 484 54.83 -8.70 -17.56
N LEU A 485 55.47 -7.55 -17.30
CA LEU A 485 54.78 -6.26 -17.18
C LEU A 485 54.09 -5.84 -18.48
N GLN A 486 54.68 -6.11 -19.64
CA GLN A 486 54.04 -5.84 -20.94
C GLN A 486 52.80 -6.69 -21.17
N VAL A 487 52.84 -7.97 -20.81
CA VAL A 487 51.67 -8.86 -20.90
C VAL A 487 50.53 -8.34 -20.02
N MET A 488 50.84 -7.94 -18.78
CA MET A 488 49.84 -7.36 -17.87
C MET A 488 49.20 -6.10 -18.43
N LEU A 489 50.00 -5.23 -19.05
CA LEU A 489 49.54 -3.98 -19.63
C LEU A 489 48.61 -4.21 -20.83
N ARG A 490 48.94 -5.16 -21.71
CA ARG A 490 48.13 -5.54 -22.88
C ARG A 490 46.79 -6.19 -22.50
N VAL A 491 46.73 -6.91 -21.38
CA VAL A 491 45.47 -7.48 -20.86
C VAL A 491 44.63 -6.42 -20.16
N SER A 492 45.26 -5.55 -19.38
CA SER A 492 44.56 -4.55 -18.58
C SER A 492 43.88 -3.47 -19.44
N GLY A 493 44.51 -3.05 -20.55
CA GLY A 493 43.97 -2.01 -21.44
C GLY A 493 42.57 -2.30 -21.98
N PRO A 494 42.37 -3.38 -22.76
CA PRO A 494 41.06 -3.76 -23.29
C PRO A 494 40.01 -4.01 -22.21
N LEU A 495 40.42 -4.56 -21.05
CA LEU A 495 39.54 -4.80 -19.92
C LEU A 495 38.97 -3.48 -19.35
N PHE A 496 39.82 -2.48 -19.08
CA PHE A 496 39.36 -1.19 -18.56
C PHE A 496 38.54 -0.41 -19.59
N VAL A 497 38.92 -0.45 -20.86
CA VAL A 497 38.14 0.15 -21.96
C VAL A 497 36.76 -0.51 -22.06
N GLY A 498 36.69 -1.84 -21.99
CA GLY A 498 35.42 -2.58 -21.97
C GLY A 498 34.53 -2.20 -20.78
N LEU A 499 35.10 -2.07 -19.58
CA LEU A 499 34.38 -1.62 -18.39
C LEU A 499 33.90 -0.17 -18.50
N ALA A 500 34.72 0.72 -19.09
CA ALA A 500 34.36 2.11 -19.32
C ALA A 500 33.24 2.22 -20.37
N ALA A 501 33.32 1.48 -21.47
CA ALA A 501 32.30 1.42 -22.51
C ALA A 501 30.97 0.89 -21.98
N LEU A 502 30.99 -0.17 -21.16
CA LEU A 502 29.79 -0.69 -20.49
C LEU A 502 29.15 0.36 -19.58
N ALA A 503 29.96 1.07 -18.79
CA ALA A 503 29.48 2.13 -17.91
C ALA A 503 28.91 3.33 -18.68
N ILE A 504 29.47 3.67 -19.84
CA ILE A 504 28.94 4.72 -20.73
C ILE A 504 27.61 4.28 -21.33
N ARG A 505 27.52 3.04 -21.85
CA ARG A 505 26.27 2.48 -22.40
C ARG A 505 25.14 2.54 -21.36
N ASN A 506 25.42 2.13 -20.14
CA ASN A 506 24.43 2.18 -19.05
C ASN A 506 24.04 3.62 -18.66
N ARG A 507 24.90 4.61 -18.90
CA ARG A 507 24.58 6.03 -18.66
C ARG A 507 23.79 6.65 -19.80
N VAL A 508 24.00 6.24 -21.04
CA VAL A 508 23.26 6.73 -22.22
C VAL A 508 21.84 6.15 -22.26
N LYS A 509 21.63 4.97 -21.66
CA LYS A 509 20.30 4.37 -21.48
C LYS A 509 19.46 5.03 -20.37
N ARG A 510 20.09 5.78 -19.46
CA ARG A 510 19.39 6.57 -18.43
C ARG A 510 18.80 7.82 -19.04
#